data_AF-A0AAV6GM17-F1
#
_entry.id   AF-A0AAV6GM17-F1
#
_cell.length_a   1.000
_cell.length_b   1.000
_cell.length_c   1.000
_cell.angle_alpha   90.00
_cell.angle_beta   90.00
_cell.angle_gamma   90.00
#
_symmetry.space_group_name_H-M   'P 1'
#
loop_
_entity.id
_entity.type
_entity.pdbx_description
1 polymer ?
#
loop_
_entity_poly.entity_id
_entity_poly.type
_entity_poly.pdbx_seq_one_letter_code
_entity_poly.pdbx_strand_id
1 'polypeptide(L)'
;MSNAEDLNRLTACSLVLLGHIFYVLGNHRESNNMVVPAMQLASKIPDMSVQLWSSALLKDLNKACGNTIDAHEAAQMHQNFSQQLLQDHIAACSLPEHNLISWTDGPPPVQFQAQNGPTTSLASLL
;
A
#
# COMPACT_ATOMS: atom_id res chain seq x y z
N MET A 1 20.14 -3.73 -2.25
CA MET A 1 18.90 -4.02 -1.50
C MET A 1 17.63 -3.90 -2.34
N SER A 2 17.52 -3.05 -3.40
CA SER A 2 16.27 -2.93 -4.18
C SER A 2 15.82 -4.24 -4.85
N ASN A 3 16.76 -5.05 -5.38
CA ASN A 3 16.42 -6.29 -6.10
C ASN A 3 15.55 -7.27 -5.27
N ALA A 4 15.73 -7.34 -3.96
CA ALA A 4 14.94 -8.24 -3.11
C ALA A 4 13.52 -7.70 -2.88
N GLU A 5 13.37 -6.38 -2.72
CA GLU A 5 12.06 -5.75 -2.55
C GLU A 5 11.25 -5.81 -3.85
N ASP A 6 11.87 -5.50 -4.99
CA ASP A 6 11.25 -5.57 -6.32
C ASP A 6 10.80 -7.00 -6.65
N LEU A 7 11.66 -7.98 -6.34
CA LEU A 7 11.32 -9.40 -6.50
C LEU A 7 10.16 -9.81 -5.58
N ASN A 8 10.18 -9.36 -4.32
CA ASN A 8 9.09 -9.66 -3.37
C ASN A 8 7.77 -9.03 -3.83
N ARG A 9 7.80 -7.80 -4.36
CA ARG A 9 6.62 -7.12 -4.95
C ARG A 9 6.04 -7.94 -6.09
N LEU A 10 6.88 -8.31 -7.06
CA LEU A 10 6.45 -9.09 -8.21
C LEU A 10 5.90 -10.46 -7.80
N THR A 11 6.56 -11.11 -6.83
CA THR A 11 6.14 -12.41 -6.29
C THR A 11 4.78 -12.30 -5.58
N ALA A 12 4.60 -11.31 -4.72
CA ALA A 12 3.34 -11.08 -4.02
C ALA A 12 2.20 -10.81 -5.03
N CYS A 13 2.41 -9.92 -6.00
CA CYS A 13 1.42 -9.67 -7.06
C CYS A 13 1.04 -10.93 -7.83
N SER A 14 2.03 -11.75 -8.19
CA SER A 14 1.82 -13.00 -8.93
C SER A 14 1.00 -14.00 -8.12
N LEU A 15 1.28 -14.13 -6.81
CA LEU A 15 0.53 -15.02 -5.92
C LEU A 15 -0.91 -14.53 -5.69
N VAL A 16 -1.13 -13.22 -5.51
CA VAL A 16 -2.50 -12.66 -5.38
C VAL A 16 -3.30 -12.92 -6.65
N LEU A 17 -2.71 -12.67 -7.82
CA LEU A 17 -3.38 -12.89 -9.11
C LEU A 17 -3.73 -14.36 -9.32
N LEU A 18 -2.77 -15.26 -9.05
CA LEU A 18 -3.00 -16.70 -9.16
C LEU A 18 -4.06 -17.18 -8.16
N GLY A 19 -4.03 -16.66 -6.92
CA GLY A 19 -5.06 -16.89 -5.93
C GLY A 19 -6.44 -16.45 -6.42
N HIS A 20 -6.55 -15.26 -7.01
CA HIS A 20 -7.80 -14.75 -7.55
C HIS A 20 -8.33 -15.62 -8.70
N ILE A 21 -7.46 -16.09 -9.60
CA ILE A 21 -7.83 -17.03 -10.67
C ILE A 21 -8.42 -18.31 -10.07
N PHE A 22 -7.74 -18.93 -9.11
CA PHE A 22 -8.26 -20.14 -8.46
C PHE A 22 -9.58 -19.89 -7.71
N TYR A 23 -9.76 -18.71 -7.11
CA TYR A 23 -11.00 -18.33 -6.46
C TYR A 23 -12.17 -18.29 -7.45
N VAL A 24 -11.98 -17.62 -8.59
CA VAL A 24 -12.99 -17.51 -9.65
C VAL A 24 -13.33 -18.88 -10.26
N LEU A 25 -12.35 -19.79 -10.34
CA LEU A 25 -12.56 -21.17 -10.78
C LEU A 25 -13.26 -22.06 -9.72
N GLY A 26 -13.60 -21.52 -8.55
CA GLY A 26 -14.20 -22.27 -7.44
C GLY A 26 -13.22 -23.17 -6.68
N ASN A 27 -11.92 -23.11 -7.00
CA ASN A 27 -10.88 -23.88 -6.32
C ASN A 27 -10.37 -23.11 -5.10
N HIS A 28 -11.21 -23.00 -4.07
CA HIS A 28 -10.92 -22.23 -2.87
C HIS A 28 -9.69 -22.72 -2.11
N ARG A 29 -9.37 -24.02 -2.18
CA ARG A 29 -8.18 -24.58 -1.52
C ARG A 29 -6.89 -24.07 -2.16
N GLU A 30 -6.76 -24.19 -3.49
CA GLU A 30 -5.56 -23.70 -4.18
C GLU A 30 -5.47 -22.18 -4.11
N SER A 31 -6.60 -21.48 -4.13
CA SER A 31 -6.65 -20.04 -3.91
C SER A 31 -6.10 -19.65 -2.53
N ASN A 32 -6.53 -20.34 -1.46
CA ASN A 32 -6.02 -20.10 -0.11
C ASN A 32 -4.51 -20.40 0.01
N ASN A 33 -4.04 -21.47 -0.63
CA ASN A 33 -2.61 -21.83 -0.67
C ASN A 33 -1.75 -20.73 -1.31
N MET A 34 -2.31 -19.94 -2.22
CA MET A 34 -1.61 -18.82 -2.86
C MET A 34 -1.77 -17.52 -2.08
N VAL A 35 -2.96 -17.24 -1.52
CA VAL A 35 -3.23 -15.93 -0.88
C VAL A 35 -2.54 -15.75 0.47
N VAL A 36 -2.42 -16.83 1.26
CA VAL A 36 -1.76 -16.76 2.58
C VAL A 36 -0.29 -16.33 2.47
N PRO A 37 0.56 -16.98 1.63
CA PRO A 37 1.93 -16.51 1.45
C PRO A 37 1.99 -15.13 0.77
N ALA A 38 1.04 -14.81 -0.12
CA ALA A 38 0.96 -13.48 -0.71
C ALA A 38 0.77 -12.39 0.36
N MET A 39 -0.13 -12.62 1.32
CA MET A 39 -0.36 -11.70 2.44
C MET A 39 0.86 -11.56 3.34
N GLN A 40 1.55 -12.66 3.65
CA GLN A 40 2.78 -12.64 4.46
C GLN A 40 3.94 -11.91 3.77
N LEU A 41 3.98 -11.94 2.43
CA LEU A 41 4.93 -11.14 1.65
C LEU A 41 4.49 -9.68 1.58
N ALA A 42 3.19 -9.43 1.37
CA ALA A 42 2.62 -8.09 1.31
C ALA A 42 2.84 -7.30 2.61
N SER A 43 2.82 -7.95 3.78
CA SER A 43 3.13 -7.29 5.05
C SER A 43 4.60 -6.89 5.22
N LYS A 44 5.51 -7.48 4.43
CA LYS A 44 6.95 -7.16 4.44
C LYS A 44 7.33 -6.07 3.43
N ILE A 45 6.39 -5.68 2.58
CA ILE A 45 6.60 -4.71 1.51
C ILE A 45 5.70 -3.51 1.78
N PRO A 46 6.19 -2.27 1.66
CA PRO A 46 5.34 -1.09 1.72
C PRO A 46 4.59 -0.91 0.39
N ASP A 47 3.72 -1.86 0.05
CA ASP A 47 2.83 -1.82 -1.10
C ASP A 47 1.36 -1.89 -0.65
N MET A 48 0.78 -0.72 -0.42
CA MET A 48 -0.59 -0.62 0.08
C MET A 48 -1.61 -1.23 -0.88
N SER A 49 -1.39 -1.13 -2.18
CA SER A 49 -2.28 -1.69 -3.20
C SER A 49 -2.32 -3.22 -3.12
N VAL A 50 -1.17 -3.87 -2.98
CA VAL A 50 -1.08 -5.34 -2.85
C VAL A 50 -1.67 -5.81 -1.53
N GLN A 51 -1.47 -5.07 -0.43
CA GLN A 51 -2.06 -5.37 0.87
C GLN A 51 -3.60 -5.28 0.84
N LEU A 52 -4.15 -4.24 0.24
CA LEU A 52 -5.59 -4.08 0.04
C LEU A 52 -6.17 -5.21 -0.82
N TRP A 53 -5.49 -5.56 -1.90
CA TRP A 53 -5.97 -6.59 -2.82
C TRP A 53 -5.93 -7.99 -2.18
N SER A 54 -4.83 -8.31 -1.47
CA SER A 54 -4.68 -9.56 -0.72
C SER A 54 -5.74 -9.71 0.37
N SER A 55 -6.01 -8.63 1.13
CA SER A 55 -6.97 -8.65 2.24
C SER A 55 -8.42 -8.77 1.76
N ALA A 56 -8.75 -8.13 0.63
CA ALA A 56 -10.05 -8.30 -0.01
C ALA A 56 -10.28 -9.75 -0.44
N LEU A 57 -9.30 -10.36 -1.12
CA LEU A 57 -9.40 -11.75 -1.57
C LEU A 57 -9.44 -12.73 -0.39
N LEU A 58 -8.62 -12.52 0.65
CA LEU A 58 -8.63 -13.36 1.86
C LEU A 58 -10.00 -13.32 2.56
N LYS A 59 -10.61 -12.14 2.67
CA LYS A 59 -11.97 -11.98 3.20
C LYS A 59 -12.99 -12.77 2.39
N ASP A 60 -12.95 -12.67 1.07
CA ASP A 60 -13.91 -13.34 0.19
C ASP A 60 -13.73 -14.87 0.16
N LEU A 61 -12.48 -15.34 0.25
CA LEU A 61 -12.14 -16.75 0.45
C LEU A 61 -12.68 -17.31 1.76
N ASN A 62 -12.42 -16.61 2.87
CA ASN A 62 -12.88 -17.06 4.19
C ASN A 62 -14.40 -17.11 4.26
N LYS A 63 -15.10 -16.16 3.63
CA LYS A 63 -16.56 -16.21 3.47
C LYS A 63 -17.02 -17.43 2.65
N ALA A 64 -16.37 -17.70 1.52
CA ALA A 64 -16.71 -18.84 0.66
C ALA A 64 -16.49 -20.19 1.37
N CYS A 65 -15.49 -20.28 2.24
CA CYS A 65 -15.20 -21.47 3.05
C CYS A 65 -16.07 -21.60 4.31
N GLY A 66 -16.91 -20.60 4.64
CA GLY A 66 -17.73 -20.59 5.86
C GLY A 66 -16.99 -20.14 7.14
N ASN A 67 -15.72 -19.71 7.01
CA ASN A 67 -14.88 -19.25 8.11
C ASN A 67 -15.21 -17.80 8.47
N THR A 68 -16.29 -17.61 9.24
CA THR A 68 -16.82 -16.26 9.53
C THR A 68 -15.87 -15.41 10.38
N ILE A 69 -15.10 -16.04 11.28
CA ILE A 69 -14.11 -15.34 12.14
C ILE A 69 -12.96 -14.80 11.28
N ASP A 70 -12.31 -15.67 10.51
CA ASP A 70 -11.18 -15.28 9.65
C ASP A 70 -11.61 -14.27 8.56
N ALA A 71 -12.86 -14.35 8.09
CA ALA A 71 -13.43 -13.36 7.19
C ALA A 71 -13.58 -11.99 7.86
N HIS A 72 -13.95 -11.95 9.13
CA HIS A 72 -14.04 -10.71 9.89
C HIS A 72 -12.65 -10.10 10.14
N GLU A 73 -11.66 -10.92 10.51
CA GLU A 73 -10.28 -10.47 10.68
C GLU A 73 -9.71 -9.88 9.38
N ALA A 74 -9.92 -10.58 8.24
CA ALA A 74 -9.51 -10.08 6.94
C ALA A 74 -10.23 -8.77 6.56
N ALA A 75 -11.50 -8.62 6.93
CA ALA A 75 -12.24 -7.37 6.74
C ALA A 75 -11.67 -6.23 7.60
N GLN A 76 -11.31 -6.49 8.86
CA GLN A 76 -10.67 -5.48 9.72
C GLN A 76 -9.32 -5.04 9.16
N MET A 77 -8.48 -6.00 8.72
CA MET A 77 -7.22 -5.68 8.06
C MET A 77 -7.44 -4.78 6.84
N HIS A 78 -8.39 -5.13 5.97
CA HIS A 78 -8.72 -4.34 4.79
C HIS A 78 -9.17 -2.92 5.14
N GLN A 79 -9.97 -2.75 6.20
CA GLN A 79 -10.41 -1.44 6.68
C GLN A 79 -9.24 -0.61 7.21
N ASN A 80 -8.31 -1.22 7.96
CA ASN A 80 -7.13 -0.53 8.46
C ASN A 80 -6.24 -0.02 7.32
N PHE A 81 -5.98 -0.86 6.32
CA PHE A 81 -5.23 -0.47 5.12
C PHE A 81 -5.93 0.66 4.35
N SER A 82 -7.26 0.58 4.22
CA SER A 82 -8.04 1.61 3.52
C SER A 82 -7.97 2.96 4.25
N GLN A 83 -8.09 2.96 5.58
CA GLN A 83 -8.01 4.18 6.39
C GLN A 83 -6.62 4.79 6.33
N GLN A 84 -5.57 3.97 6.44
CA GLN A 84 -4.19 4.44 6.32
C GLN A 84 -3.95 5.08 4.94
N LEU A 85 -4.39 4.44 3.85
CA LEU A 85 -4.25 4.98 2.50
C LEU A 85 -4.93 6.34 2.37
N LEU A 86 -6.14 6.48 2.92
CA LEU A 86 -6.88 7.73 2.90
C LEU A 86 -6.19 8.82 3.72
N GLN A 87 -5.69 8.48 4.90
CA GLN A 87 -4.98 9.40 5.78
C GLN A 87 -3.70 9.90 5.11
N ASP A 88 -2.93 9.00 4.49
CA ASP A 88 -1.71 9.35 3.76
C ASP A 88 -2.03 10.25 2.57
N HIS A 89 -3.13 9.99 1.85
CA HIS A 89 -3.58 10.84 0.76
C HIS A 89 -3.96 12.25 1.23
N ILE A 90 -4.73 12.36 2.31
CA ILE A 90 -5.12 13.65 2.89
C ILE A 90 -3.87 14.42 3.38
N ALA A 91 -2.96 13.74 4.07
CA ALA A 91 -1.73 14.32 4.56
C ALA A 91 -0.88 14.84 3.39
N ALA A 92 -0.68 14.03 2.35
CA ALA A 92 0.04 14.43 1.15
C ALA A 92 -0.62 15.65 0.48
N CYS A 93 -1.94 15.64 0.27
CA CYS A 93 -2.63 16.77 -0.36
C CYS A 93 -2.68 18.05 0.49
N SER A 94 -2.49 17.95 1.80
CA SER A 94 -2.42 19.10 2.71
C SER A 94 -1.01 19.64 2.90
N LEU A 95 -0.01 19.05 2.24
CA LEU A 95 1.36 19.53 2.26
C LEU A 95 1.46 20.94 1.67
N PRO A 96 2.09 21.89 2.38
CA PRO A 96 2.15 23.28 1.97
C PRO A 96 2.98 23.47 0.69
N GLU A 97 3.84 22.52 0.33
CA GLU A 97 4.60 22.50 -0.91
C GLU A 97 3.67 22.48 -2.15
N HIS A 98 2.46 21.93 -2.06
CA HIS A 98 1.49 21.98 -3.15
C HIS A 98 1.01 23.41 -3.47
N ASN A 99 1.17 24.36 -2.55
CA ASN A 99 0.88 25.78 -2.81
C ASN A 99 1.81 26.38 -3.90
N LEU A 100 2.95 25.74 -4.20
CA LEU A 100 3.80 26.14 -5.32
C LEU A 100 3.14 25.93 -6.67
N ILE A 101 2.19 25.00 -6.79
CA ILE A 101 1.49 24.70 -8.05
C ILE A 101 0.56 25.86 -8.43
N SER A 102 -0.04 26.52 -7.45
CA SER A 102 -0.95 27.67 -7.65
C SER A 102 -0.24 29.03 -7.62
N TRP A 103 1.08 29.05 -7.44
CA TRP A 103 1.86 30.29 -7.43
C TRP A 103 2.11 30.79 -8.86
N THR A 104 1.28 31.71 -9.33
CA THR A 104 1.37 32.29 -10.67
C THR A 104 1.76 33.77 -10.68
N ASP A 105 1.73 34.45 -9.53
CA ASP A 105 2.06 35.87 -9.39
C ASP A 105 2.50 36.20 -7.95
N GLY A 106 3.20 37.33 -7.76
CA GLY A 106 3.77 37.77 -6.49
C GLY A 106 5.18 37.22 -6.21
N PRO A 107 5.86 37.70 -5.16
CA PRO A 107 7.20 37.23 -4.80
C PRO A 107 7.19 35.73 -4.44
N PRO A 108 8.26 34.99 -4.73
CA PRO A 108 8.34 33.56 -4.46
C PRO A 108 8.05 33.26 -2.98
N PRO A 109 7.19 32.27 -2.68
CA PRO A 109 6.94 31.86 -1.30
C PRO A 109 8.27 31.49 -0.65
N VAL A 110 8.58 32.22 0.43
CA VAL A 110 9.88 32.19 1.09
C VAL A 110 10.12 30.79 1.64
N GLN A 111 11.03 30.06 0.99
CA GLN A 111 11.66 28.81 1.41
C GLN A 111 10.85 27.98 2.40
N PHE A 112 10.08 27.01 1.91
CA PHE A 112 9.74 25.84 2.70
C PHE A 112 11.06 25.21 3.13
N GLN A 113 11.51 25.46 4.36
CA GLN A 113 12.55 24.65 4.97
C GLN A 113 11.98 23.24 4.98
N ALA A 114 12.48 22.39 4.08
CA ALA A 114 12.10 20.99 4.02
C ALA A 114 12.38 20.40 5.41
N GLN A 115 11.33 20.27 6.23
CA GLN A 115 11.47 19.93 7.65
C GLN A 115 12.09 18.54 7.86
N ASN A 116 12.31 17.75 6.81
CA ASN A 116 12.86 16.39 6.89
C ASN A 116 13.82 16.01 5.74
N GLY A 117 14.42 16.97 5.03
CA GLY A 117 15.48 16.68 4.05
C GLY A 117 16.87 16.79 4.68
N PRO A 118 17.88 15.97 4.29
CA PRO A 118 19.26 16.23 4.70
C PRO A 118 19.61 17.65 4.26
N THR A 119 19.98 18.50 5.21
CA THR A 119 20.37 19.89 4.97
C THR A 119 21.51 19.91 3.97
N THR A 120 21.23 20.16 2.69
CA THR A 120 22.25 20.56 1.73
C THR A 120 22.56 22.02 2.02
N SER A 121 23.51 22.20 2.92
CA SER A 121 24.12 23.46 3.30
C SER A 121 24.82 24.10 2.09
N LEU A 122 24.04 24.72 1.20
CA LEU A 122 24.53 25.71 0.25
C LEU A 122 24.81 27.08 0.91
N ALA A 123 24.60 27.19 2.23
CA ALA A 123 24.91 28.37 3.03
C ALA A 123 26.40 28.50 3.41
N SER A 124 27.27 27.56 3.00
CA SER A 124 28.70 27.57 3.36
C SER A 124 29.61 28.14 2.26
N LEU A 125 29.06 28.76 1.21
CA LEU A 125 29.80 29.19 0.01
C LEU A 125 29.68 30.69 -0.32
N LEU A 126 29.29 31.50 0.65
CA LEU A 126 29.44 32.97 0.66
C LEU A 126 30.14 33.39 1.95
#